data_AF-A0A068NUN5-F1
#
_entry.id   AF-A0A068NUN5-F1
#
_cell.length_a   1.000
_cell.length_b   1.000
_cell.length_c   1.000
_cell.angle_alpha   90.00
_cell.angle_beta   90.00
_cell.angle_gamma   90.00
#
_symmetry.space_group_name_H-M   'P 1'
#
loop_
_entity.id
_entity.type
_entity.pdbx_description
1 polymer ?
#
loop_
_entity_poly.entity_id
_entity_poly.type
_entity_poly.pdbx_seq_one_letter_code
_entity_poly.pdbx_strand_id
1 'polypeptide(L)'
;MLSQTIKTWLIMAPEKVLFATDAAAITPEVNWEEVGWLSNRTGRRALAIAITELLREGEITRPRAMQIAQMVLRDNAMKLYGTGLGHA
;
A
#
# COMPACT_ATOMS: atom_id res chain seq x y z
N MET A 1 -9.17 -7.45 9.31
CA MET A 1 -10.07 -6.82 8.31
C MET A 1 -9.26 -6.10 7.23
N LEU A 2 -8.44 -5.09 7.56
CA LEU A 2 -7.68 -4.34 6.53
C LEU A 2 -6.74 -5.21 5.68
N SER A 3 -5.93 -6.08 6.28
CA SER A 3 -5.03 -6.98 5.53
C SER A 3 -5.80 -7.92 4.59
N GLN A 4 -6.95 -8.43 5.02
CA GLN A 4 -7.79 -9.31 4.20
C GLN A 4 -8.36 -8.57 2.98
N THR A 5 -8.86 -7.34 3.17
CA THR A 5 -9.33 -6.50 2.06
C THR A 5 -8.20 -6.20 1.08
N ILE A 6 -7.02 -5.82 1.59
CA ILE A 6 -5.84 -5.60 0.76
C ILE A 6 -5.49 -6.88 -0.02
N LYS A 7 -5.46 -8.05 0.65
CA LYS A 7 -5.17 -9.34 -0.01
C LYS A 7 -6.09 -9.58 -1.20
N THR A 8 -7.40 -9.37 -1.03
CA THR A 8 -8.37 -9.52 -2.11
C THR A 8 -8.07 -8.58 -3.29
N TRP A 9 -7.73 -7.31 -3.03
CA TRP A 9 -7.35 -6.39 -4.11
C TRP A 9 -6.06 -6.80 -4.82
N LEU A 10 -5.06 -7.30 -4.08
CA LEU A 10 -3.79 -7.78 -4.64
C LEU A 10 -3.96 -9.02 -5.53
N ILE A 11 -4.95 -9.87 -5.25
CA ILE A 11 -5.32 -10.99 -6.12
C ILE A 11 -5.96 -10.49 -7.41
N MET A 12 -6.85 -9.49 -7.33
CA MET A 12 -7.63 -9.03 -8.47
C MET A 12 -6.86 -8.13 -9.43
N ALA A 13 -6.15 -7.11 -8.93
CA ALA A 13 -5.53 -6.07 -9.75
C ALA A 13 -4.45 -5.30 -8.97
N PRO A 14 -3.28 -5.90 -8.65
CA PRO A 14 -2.26 -5.26 -7.85
C PRO A 14 -1.69 -3.97 -8.48
N GLU A 15 -1.77 -3.82 -9.81
CA GLU A 15 -1.36 -2.63 -10.57
C GLU A 15 -2.30 -1.42 -10.40
N LYS A 16 -3.50 -1.63 -9.81
CA LYS A 16 -4.48 -0.57 -9.54
C LYS A 16 -4.50 -0.16 -8.07
N VAL A 17 -3.71 -0.80 -7.22
CA VAL A 17 -3.66 -0.50 -5.78
C VAL A 17 -2.57 0.55 -5.52
N LEU A 18 -2.95 1.66 -4.89
CA LEU A 18 -2.06 2.73 -4.47
C LEU A 18 -2.01 2.82 -2.95
N PHE A 19 -0.97 3.47 -2.42
CA PHE A 19 -0.85 3.79 -1.01
C PHE A 19 -0.90 5.30 -0.76
N ALA A 20 -1.75 5.72 0.16
CA ALA A 20 -1.80 7.09 0.69
C ALA A 20 -2.32 7.05 2.14
N THR A 21 -1.98 8.05 2.94
CA THR A 21 -2.48 8.18 4.32
C THR A 21 -3.82 8.91 4.40
N ASP A 22 -4.11 9.75 3.40
CA ASP A 22 -5.25 10.69 3.39
C ASP A 22 -5.41 11.43 4.73
N ALA A 23 -4.28 11.88 5.28
CA ALA A 23 -4.23 12.43 6.62
C ALA A 23 -4.73 13.87 6.64
N ALA A 24 -5.66 14.15 7.56
CA ALA A 24 -6.18 15.47 7.87
C ALA A 24 -6.38 15.60 9.39
N ALA A 25 -6.57 16.82 9.88
CA ALA A 25 -6.99 17.03 11.26
C ALA A 25 -8.39 16.46 11.48
N ILE A 26 -8.60 15.73 12.57
CA ILE A 26 -9.88 15.12 12.93
C ILE A 26 -10.53 15.92 14.07
N THR A 27 -9.74 16.35 15.05
CA THR A 27 -10.16 17.21 16.16
C THR A 27 -9.10 18.28 16.43
N PRO A 28 -9.37 19.31 17.27
CA PRO A 28 -8.35 20.27 17.68
C PRO A 28 -7.12 19.62 18.35
N GLU A 29 -7.31 18.48 19.00
CA GLU A 29 -6.26 17.72 19.70
C GLU A 29 -5.57 16.70 18.79
N VAL A 30 -6.25 16.19 17.75
CA VAL A 30 -5.72 15.19 16.81
C VAL A 30 -5.54 15.81 15.43
N ASN A 31 -4.30 16.22 15.16
CA ASN A 31 -3.92 16.87 13.91
C ASN A 31 -3.37 15.86 12.87
N TRP A 32 -3.13 16.32 11.65
CA TRP A 32 -2.77 15.48 10.50
C TRP A 32 -1.47 14.69 10.71
N GLU A 33 -0.55 15.17 11.55
CA GLU A 33 0.72 14.52 11.83
C GLU A 33 0.51 13.15 12.50
N GLU A 34 -0.35 13.11 13.52
CA GLU A 34 -0.67 11.88 14.25
C GLU A 34 -1.43 10.89 13.36
N VAL A 35 -2.41 11.39 12.61
CA VAL A 35 -3.18 10.59 11.65
C VAL A 35 -2.25 10.02 10.57
N GLY A 36 -1.35 10.85 10.02
CA GLY A 36 -0.36 10.46 9.04
C GLY A 36 0.58 9.38 9.57
N TRP A 37 1.09 9.54 10.78
CA TRP A 37 1.95 8.54 11.43
C TRP A 37 1.22 7.21 11.64
N LEU A 38 0.01 7.25 12.22
CA LEU A 38 -0.78 6.06 12.53
C LEU A 38 -1.18 5.33 11.24
N SER A 39 -1.77 6.03 10.27
CA SER A 39 -2.18 5.48 8.97
C SER A 39 -0.98 4.92 8.20
N ASN A 40 0.16 5.61 8.23
CA ASN A 40 1.36 5.12 7.54
C ASN A 40 1.88 3.80 8.15
N ARG A 41 1.95 3.70 9.48
CA ARG A 41 2.41 2.46 10.15
C ARG A 41 1.41 1.32 9.97
N THR A 42 0.14 1.57 10.22
CA THR A 42 -0.90 0.54 10.18
C THR A 42 -1.17 0.04 8.76
N GLY A 43 -1.24 0.94 7.78
CA GLY A 43 -1.44 0.59 6.37
C GLY A 43 -0.30 -0.25 5.79
N ARG A 44 0.97 0.15 6.01
CA ARG A 44 2.13 -0.63 5.56
C ARG A 44 2.22 -2.00 6.25
N ARG A 45 1.87 -2.07 7.54
CA ARG A 45 1.80 -3.35 8.27
C ARG A 45 0.72 -4.26 7.68
N ALA A 46 -0.47 -3.74 7.39
CA ALA A 46 -1.55 -4.52 6.80
C ALA A 46 -1.18 -5.05 5.40
N LEU A 47 -0.51 -4.24 4.58
CA LEU A 47 0.05 -4.67 3.29
C LEU A 47 1.05 -5.81 3.46
N ALA A 48 1.99 -5.69 4.40
CA ALA A 48 2.99 -6.73 4.68
C ALA A 48 2.34 -8.05 5.12
N ILE A 49 1.32 -7.99 5.98
CA ILE A 49 0.54 -9.16 6.40
C ILE A 49 -0.13 -9.81 5.19
N ALA A 50 -0.83 -9.03 4.35
CA ALA A 50 -1.51 -9.53 3.16
C ALA A 50 -0.56 -10.23 2.18
N ILE A 51 0.59 -9.63 1.88
CA ILE A 51 1.62 -10.22 1.02
C ILE A 51 2.20 -11.50 1.63
N THR A 52 2.39 -11.53 2.94
CA THR A 52 2.91 -12.71 3.65
C THR A 52 1.91 -13.86 3.61
N GLU A 53 0.62 -13.58 3.75
CA GLU A 53 -0.44 -14.59 3.61
C GLU A 53 -0.46 -15.18 2.20
N LEU A 54 -0.37 -14.36 1.15
CA LEU A 54 -0.27 -14.84 -0.24
C LEU A 54 0.97 -15.71 -0.46
N LEU A 55 2.11 -15.34 0.13
CA LEU A 55 3.32 -16.17 0.08
C LEU A 55 3.12 -17.51 0.78
N ARG A 56 2.52 -17.52 1.96
CA ARG A 56 2.26 -18.73 2.76
C ARG A 56 1.27 -19.66 2.07
N GLU A 57 0.29 -19.10 1.37
CA GLU A 57 -0.73 -19.83 0.60
C GLU A 57 -0.17 -20.35 -0.74
N GLY A 58 1.03 -19.92 -1.15
CA GLY A 58 1.65 -20.32 -2.41
C GLY A 58 1.11 -19.60 -3.64
N GLU A 59 0.22 -18.62 -3.45
CA GLU A 59 -0.40 -17.81 -4.52
C GLU A 59 0.62 -16.94 -5.25
N ILE A 60 1.68 -16.51 -4.56
CA ILE A 60 2.78 -15.74 -5.14
C ILE A 60 4.14 -16.26 -4.68
N THR A 61 5.17 -15.97 -5.48
CA THR A 61 6.56 -16.25 -5.14
C THR A 61 7.19 -15.09 -4.39
N ARG A 62 8.33 -15.33 -3.71
CA ARG A 62 9.09 -14.26 -3.02
C ARG A 62 9.49 -13.09 -3.93
N PRO A 63 9.99 -13.31 -5.17
CA PRO A 63 10.21 -12.21 -6.11
C PRO A 63 8.95 -11.41 -6.40
N ARG A 64 7.81 -12.09 -6.62
CA ARG A 64 6.53 -11.43 -6.89
C ARG A 64 6.03 -10.62 -5.68
N ALA A 65 6.25 -11.10 -4.46
CA ALA A 65 5.94 -10.35 -3.24
C ALA A 65 6.70 -9.02 -3.15
N MET A 66 8.00 -9.02 -3.45
CA MET A 66 8.81 -7.79 -3.48
C MET A 66 8.33 -6.84 -4.57
N GLN A 67 8.00 -7.37 -5.75
CA GLN A 67 7.45 -6.58 -6.85
C GLN A 67 6.12 -5.92 -6.47
N ILE A 68 5.19 -6.65 -5.84
CA ILE A 68 3.91 -6.09 -5.41
C ILE A 68 4.10 -4.98 -4.36
N ALA A 69 5.00 -5.18 -3.39
CA ALA A 69 5.29 -4.15 -2.40
C ALA A 69 5.81 -2.86 -3.04
N GLN A 70 6.72 -2.98 -4.01
CA GLN A 70 7.24 -1.85 -4.78
C GLN A 70 6.16 -1.17 -5.63
N MET A 71 5.32 -1.95 -6.32
CA MET A 71 4.21 -1.43 -7.10
C MET A 71 3.27 -0.58 -6.25
N VAL A 72 2.79 -1.12 -5.13
CA VAL A 72 1.79 -0.47 -4.28
C VAL A 72 2.32 0.76 -3.57
N LEU A 73 3.55 0.68 -3.04
CA LEU A 73 4.13 1.77 -2.25
C LEU A 73 4.74 2.89 -3.11
N ARG A 74 4.87 2.69 -4.43
CA ARG A 74 5.66 3.60 -5.26
C ARG A 74 5.26 3.61 -6.73
N ASP A 75 5.44 2.51 -7.45
CA ASP A 75 5.46 2.56 -8.92
C ASP A 75 4.07 2.83 -9.53
N ASN A 76 3.00 2.28 -8.94
CA ASN A 76 1.63 2.50 -9.42
C ASN A 76 1.25 3.99 -9.32
N ALA A 77 1.63 4.67 -8.23
CA ALA A 77 1.37 6.08 -8.04
C ALA A 77 2.17 6.94 -9.03
N MET A 78 3.46 6.64 -9.22
CA MET A 78 4.28 7.33 -10.21
C MET A 78 3.74 7.18 -11.63
N LYS A 79 3.27 5.98 -11.99
CA LYS A 79 2.67 5.73 -13.30
C LYS A 79 1.36 6.50 -13.47
N LEU A 80 0.49 6.47 -12.47
CA LEU A 80 -0.81 7.14 -12.54
C LEU A 80 -0.69 8.66 -12.59
N TYR A 81 0.19 9.24 -11.78
CA TYR A 81 0.34 10.69 -11.65
C TYR A 81 1.42 11.30 -12.55
N GLY A 82 2.13 10.48 -13.34
CA GLY A 82 3.18 10.97 -14.24
C GLY A 82 4.43 11.51 -13.53
N THR A 83 4.66 11.15 -12.26
CA THR A 83 5.76 11.68 -11.43
C THR A 83 7.05 10.86 -11.48
N GLY A 84 7.09 9.81 -12.33
CA GLY A 84 8.30 9.03 -12.58
C GLY A 84 9.34 9.80 -13.41
N LEU A 85 10.60 9.38 -13.33
CA LEU A 85 11.80 10.01 -13.95
C LEU A 85 11.83 10.01 -15.50
N GLY A 86 10.70 10.09 -16.19
CA GLY A 86 10.59 10.02 -17.65
C GLY A 86 10.03 11.28 -18.34
N HIS A 87 9.89 12.40 -17.62
CA HIS A 87 9.42 13.69 -18.16
C HIS A 87 10.36 14.84 -17.77
N ALA A 88 11.67 14.65 -17.94
CA ALA A 88 12.66 15.73 -18.00
C ALA A 88 13.18 15.85 -19.43
#